data_AF-A0AAJ6L0K5-F1
#
_entry.id   AF-A0AAJ6L0K5-F1
#
_cell.length_a   1.000
_cell.length_b   1.000
_cell.length_c   1.000
_cell.angle_alpha   90.00
_cell.angle_beta   90.00
_cell.angle_gamma   90.00
#
_symmetry.space_group_name_H-M   'P 1'
#
loop_
_entity.id
_entity.type
_entity.pdbx_description
1 polymer ?
#
loop_
_entity_poly.entity_id
_entity_poly.type
_entity_poly.pdbx_seq_one_letter_code
_entity_poly.pdbx_strand_id
1 'polypeptide(L)'
;MSNFTFNFAQADAVLDDVARINQRINQALDELENNVERNLDAWESEEVKTIYQDTKRRWDQSAKQMNAFLERARLTLTSVSDNYGATERNNAARWS
;
A
#
# COMPACT_ATOMS: atom_id res chain seq x y z
N MET A 1 -23.08 -14.83 -23.27
CA MET A 1 -21.76 -14.19 -23.05
C MET A 1 -21.61 -14.03 -21.56
N SER A 2 -20.50 -14.49 -20.95
CA SER A 2 -20.27 -14.25 -19.52
C SER A 2 -19.98 -12.75 -19.35
N ASN A 3 -20.90 -12.01 -18.74
CA ASN A 3 -20.64 -10.63 -18.36
C ASN A 3 -19.65 -10.66 -17.19
N PHE A 4 -18.35 -10.56 -17.50
CA PHE A 4 -17.33 -10.26 -16.51
C PHE A 4 -17.58 -8.82 -16.02
N THR A 5 -18.32 -8.71 -14.92
CA THR A 5 -18.52 -7.46 -14.19
C THR A 5 -17.37 -7.32 -13.20
N PHE A 6 -16.57 -6.27 -13.36
CA PHE A 6 -15.53 -5.94 -12.39
C PHE A 6 -16.16 -5.14 -11.24
N ASN A 7 -15.97 -5.59 -9.99
CA ASN A 7 -16.49 -4.90 -8.82
C ASN A 7 -15.50 -3.82 -8.35
N PHE A 8 -15.64 -2.61 -8.87
CA PHE A 8 -14.80 -1.46 -8.52
C PHE A 8 -14.90 -1.09 -7.04
N ALA A 9 -16.09 -1.16 -6.45
CA ALA A 9 -16.29 -0.82 -5.04
C ALA A 9 -15.52 -1.76 -4.11
N GLN A 10 -15.46 -3.05 -4.43
CA GLN A 10 -14.67 -4.01 -3.67
C GLN A 10 -13.16 -3.80 -3.86
N ALA A 11 -12.72 -3.45 -5.07
CA ALA A 11 -11.32 -3.14 -5.33
C ALA A 11 -10.84 -1.90 -4.55
N ASP A 12 -11.65 -0.82 -4.54
CA ASP A 12 -11.36 0.38 -3.75
C ASP A 12 -11.31 0.07 -2.25
N ALA A 13 -12.26 -0.72 -1.73
CA ALA A 13 -12.26 -1.13 -0.33
C ALA A 13 -10.96 -1.87 0.07
N VAL A 14 -10.48 -2.79 -0.79
CA VAL A 14 -9.22 -3.50 -0.55
C VAL A 14 -8.02 -2.55 -0.56
N LEU A 15 -7.98 -1.56 -1.45
CA LEU A 15 -6.90 -0.57 -1.45
C LEU A 15 -6.91 0.28 -0.18
N ASP A 16 -8.08 0.70 0.28
CA ASP A 16 -8.22 1.44 1.53
C ASP A 16 -7.79 0.58 2.74
N ASP A 17 -8.12 -0.71 2.75
CA ASP A 17 -7.68 -1.65 3.78
C ASP A 17 -6.15 -1.76 3.82
N VAL A 18 -5.51 -1.91 2.66
CA VAL A 18 -4.05 -2.02 2.56
C VAL A 18 -3.38 -0.69 2.97
N ALA A 19 -3.96 0.46 2.61
CA ALA A 19 -3.48 1.76 3.07
C ALA A 19 -3.53 1.88 4.60
N ARG A 20 -4.63 1.45 5.23
CA ARG A 20 -4.75 1.45 6.70
C ARG A 20 -3.76 0.48 7.36
N ILE A 21 -3.54 -0.69 6.77
CA ILE A 21 -2.53 -1.65 7.26
C ILE A 21 -1.13 -1.02 7.18
N ASN A 22 -0.79 -0.35 6.08
CA ASN A 22 0.50 0.31 5.93
C ASN A 22 0.69 1.41 6.99
N GLN A 23 -0.33 2.23 7.24
CA GLN A 23 -0.28 3.24 8.32
C GLN A 23 0.00 2.60 9.69
N ARG A 24 -0.66 1.48 10.01
CA ARG A 24 -0.43 0.76 11.27
C ARG A 24 0.98 0.15 11.36
N ILE A 25 1.54 -0.32 10.24
CA ILE A 25 2.92 -0.80 10.19
C ILE A 25 3.90 0.34 10.51
N ASN A 26 3.71 1.52 9.92
CA ASN A 26 4.57 2.68 10.21
C ASN A 26 4.46 3.10 11.68
N GLN A 27 3.27 3.13 12.24
CA GLN A 27 3.08 3.44 13.67
C GLN A 27 3.78 2.42 14.58
N ALA A 28 3.66 1.13 14.30
CA ALA A 28 4.33 0.08 15.08
C ALA A 28 5.86 0.18 14.96
N LEU A 29 6.38 0.59 13.80
CA LEU A 29 7.80 0.86 13.60
C LEU A 29 8.27 2.05 14.42
N ASP A 30 7.52 3.15 14.42
CA ASP A 30 7.85 4.34 15.20
C ASP A 30 7.80 4.04 16.71
N GLU A 31 6.81 3.26 17.17
CA GLU A 31 6.72 2.82 18.56
C GLU A 31 7.88 1.91 18.95
N LEU A 32 8.25 0.96 18.08
CA LEU A 32 9.41 0.09 18.27
C LEU A 32 10.70 0.91 18.37
N GLU A 33 10.88 1.88 17.48
CA GLU A 33 12.04 2.78 17.47
C GLU A 33 12.15 3.57 18.76
N ASN A 34 11.06 4.23 19.17
CA ASN A 34 11.03 4.95 20.44
C ASN A 34 11.33 4.06 21.65
N ASN A 35 10.93 2.79 21.64
CA ASN A 35 11.22 1.86 22.72
C ASN A 35 12.68 1.39 22.71
N VAL A 36 13.20 1.06 21.53
CA VAL A 36 14.57 0.60 21.32
C VAL A 36 15.58 1.71 21.62
N GLU A 37 15.35 2.92 21.11
CA GLU A 37 16.24 4.06 21.30
C GLU A 37 16.39 4.46 22.76
N ARG A 38 15.33 4.34 23.56
CA ARG A 38 15.39 4.58 25.02
C ARG A 38 16.29 3.59 25.76
N ASN A 39 16.51 2.41 25.19
CA ASN A 39 17.34 1.37 25.77
C ASN A 39 18.67 1.21 25.01
N LEU A 40 18.97 2.06 24.02
CA LEU A 40 20.13 1.92 23.15
C LEU A 40 21.45 2.07 23.89
N ASP A 41 21.47 2.88 24.95
CA ASP A 41 22.63 3.03 25.84
C ASP A 41 22.89 1.76 26.67
N ALA A 42 21.87 0.94 26.90
CA ALA A 42 22.01 -0.36 27.55
C ALA A 42 22.46 -1.48 26.58
N TRP A 43 22.53 -1.20 25.28
CA TRP A 43 22.98 -2.19 24.30
C TRP A 43 24.50 -2.20 24.26
N GLU A 44 25.08 -3.23 24.87
CA GLU A 44 26.53 -3.37 25.07
C GLU A 44 27.34 -3.53 23.77
N SER A 45 26.72 -3.89 22.64
CA SER A 45 27.43 -4.15 21.39
C SER A 45 26.99 -3.25 20.23
N GLU A 46 27.99 -2.65 19.59
CA GLU A 46 27.82 -1.85 18.37
C GLU A 46 27.26 -2.67 17.19
N GLU A 47 27.51 -3.98 17.20
CA GLU A 47 27.00 -4.92 16.20
C GLU A 47 25.46 -5.02 16.25
N VAL A 48 24.87 -5.07 17.44
CA VAL A 48 23.40 -5.12 17.60
C VAL A 48 22.77 -3.80 17.15
N LYS A 49 23.41 -2.66 17.45
CA LYS A 49 22.98 -1.34 16.96
C LYS A 49 22.99 -1.27 15.43
N THR A 50 24.04 -1.80 14.80
CA THR A 50 24.18 -1.84 13.34
C THR A 50 23.11 -2.70 12.68
N ILE A 51 22.85 -3.91 13.21
CA ILE A 51 21.82 -4.82 12.69
C ILE A 51 20.43 -4.19 12.79
N TYR A 52 20.14 -3.53 13.92
CA TYR A 52 18.89 -2.83 14.13
C TYR A 52 18.70 -1.72 13.08
N GLN A 53 19.70 -0.85 12.90
CA GLN A 53 19.65 0.23 11.91
C GLN A 53 19.46 -0.29 10.48
N ASP A 54 20.11 -1.42 10.12
CA ASP A 54 19.91 -2.04 8.81
C ASP A 54 18.49 -2.57 8.61
N THR A 55 17.98 -3.28 9.62
CA THR A 55 16.62 -3.83 9.60
C THR A 55 15.58 -2.72 9.50
N LYS A 56 15.72 -1.68 10.32
CA LYS A 56 14.87 -0.49 10.30
C LYS A 56 14.81 0.13 8.92
N ARG A 57 15.97 0.41 8.31
CA ARG A 57 16.06 0.98 6.97
C ARG A 57 15.37 0.12 5.91
N ARG A 58 15.51 -1.21 5.97
CA ARG A 58 14.83 -2.13 5.03
C ARG A 58 13.30 -2.06 5.19
N TRP A 59 12.80 -2.00 6.41
CA TRP A 59 11.36 -1.90 6.67
C TRP A 59 10.81 -0.54 6.26
N ASP A 60 11.49 0.56 6.59
CA ASP A 60 11.11 1.91 6.18
C ASP A 60 11.03 2.02 4.65
N GLN A 61 11.99 1.42 3.94
CA GLN A 61 11.96 1.34 2.47
C GLN A 61 10.78 0.53 1.96
N SER A 62 10.48 -0.61 2.59
CA SER A 62 9.37 -1.48 2.18
C SER A 62 8.01 -0.80 2.39
N ALA A 63 7.82 -0.12 3.52
CA ALA A 63 6.59 0.65 3.80
C ALA A 63 6.39 1.80 2.80
N LYS A 64 7.48 2.49 2.42
CA LYS A 64 7.46 3.51 1.35
C LYS A 64 7.10 2.91 -0.01
N GLN A 65 7.67 1.76 -0.36
CA GLN A 65 7.34 1.07 -1.62
C GLN A 65 5.88 0.64 -1.67
N MET A 66 5.33 0.16 -0.57
CA MET A 66 3.91 -0.21 -0.47
C MET A 66 2.99 0.98 -0.78
N ASN A 67 3.32 2.18 -0.28
CA ASN A 67 2.56 3.39 -0.65
C ASN A 67 2.62 3.70 -2.15
N ALA A 68 3.79 3.54 -2.77
CA ALA A 68 3.93 3.73 -4.21
C ALA A 68 3.14 2.68 -5.02
N PHE A 69 3.05 1.43 -4.55
CA PHE A 69 2.25 0.41 -5.19
C PHE A 69 0.74 0.67 -5.04
N LEU A 70 0.30 1.12 -3.86
CA LEU A 70 -1.10 1.50 -3.63
C LEU A 70 -1.54 2.62 -4.58
N GLU A 71 -0.71 3.64 -4.75
CA GLU A 71 -1.00 4.73 -5.67
C GLU A 71 -1.10 4.25 -7.13
N ARG A 72 -0.14 3.42 -7.57
CA ARG A 72 -0.19 2.82 -8.92
C ARG A 72 -1.42 1.94 -9.11
N ALA A 73 -1.81 1.17 -8.10
CA ALA A 73 -3.00 0.33 -8.14
C ALA A 73 -4.26 1.18 -8.27
N ARG A 74 -4.35 2.29 -7.51
CA ARG A 74 -5.46 3.24 -7.59
C ARG A 74 -5.58 3.86 -8.99
N LEU A 75 -4.48 4.36 -9.54
CA LEU A 75 -4.43 4.89 -10.91
C LEU A 75 -4.86 3.85 -11.95
N THR A 76 -4.44 2.60 -11.78
CA THR A 76 -4.82 1.50 -12.67
C THR A 76 -6.32 1.22 -12.59
N LEU A 77 -6.90 1.17 -11.39
CA LEU A 77 -8.35 0.97 -11.22
C LEU A 77 -9.16 2.12 -11.82
N THR A 78 -8.74 3.37 -11.65
CA THR A 78 -9.39 4.53 -12.28
C THR A 78 -9.35 4.42 -13.80
N SER A 79 -8.18 4.10 -14.38
CA SER A 79 -8.03 3.89 -15.82
C SER A 79 -8.92 2.76 -16.34
N VAL A 80 -9.02 1.65 -15.61
CA VAL A 80 -9.92 0.53 -15.98
C VAL A 80 -11.38 0.97 -15.92
N SER A 81 -11.77 1.75 -14.91
CA SER A 81 -13.14 2.28 -14.77
C SER A 81 -13.52 3.19 -15.93
N ASP A 82 -12.65 4.14 -16.28
CA ASP A 82 -12.87 5.09 -17.38
C ASP A 82 -13.04 4.36 -18.72
N ASN A 83 -12.17 3.38 -19.00
CA ASN A 83 -12.22 2.57 -20.21
C ASN A 83 -13.49 1.71 -20.28
N TYR A 84 -13.93 1.14 -19.15
CA TYR A 84 -15.17 0.35 -19.10
C TYR A 84 -16.39 1.23 -19.37
N GLY A 85 -16.49 2.39 -18.70
CA GLY A 85 -17.59 3.33 -18.91
C GLY A 85 -17.62 3.96 -20.31
N ALA A 86 -16.46 4.16 -20.94
CA ALA A 86 -16.40 4.59 -22.34
C ALA A 86 -16.85 3.49 -23.31
N THR A 87 -16.46 2.24 -23.05
CA THR A 87 -16.83 1.08 -23.88
C THR A 87 -18.32 0.80 -23.81
N GLU A 88 -18.92 0.83 -22.62
CA GLU A 88 -20.37 0.64 -22.48
C GLU A 88 -21.17 1.76 -23.14
N ARG A 89 -20.75 3.03 -23.00
CA ARG A 89 -21.39 4.17 -23.69
C ARG A 89 -21.29 4.04 -25.22
N ASN A 90 -20.11 3.67 -25.73
CA ASN A 90 -19.91 3.49 -27.17
C ASN A 90 -20.72 2.31 -27.72
N ASN A 91 -20.84 1.22 -26.95
CA ASN A 91 -21.69 0.11 -27.33
C ASN A 91 -23.16 0.55 -27.30
N ALA A 92 -23.65 1.15 -26.22
CA ALA A 92 -25.02 1.65 -26.14
C ALA A 92 -25.39 2.59 -27.30
N ALA A 93 -24.49 3.50 -27.69
CA ALA A 93 -24.68 4.40 -28.84
C ALA A 93 -24.65 3.70 -30.21
N ARG A 94 -24.05 2.51 -30.32
CA ARG A 94 -24.05 1.68 -31.54
C ARG A 94 -25.32 0.86 -31.70
N TRP A 95 -26.05 0.63 -30.60
CA TRP A 95 -27.28 -0.16 -30.56
C TRP A 95 -28.55 0.70 -30.38
N SER A 96 -28.42 2.02 -30.26
CA SER A 96 -29.52 3.01 -30.32
C SER A 96 -29.67 3.57 -31.73
#